data_AF-A0A0X8G4B2-F1
#
_entry.id   AF-A0A0X8G4B2-F1
#
_cell.length_a   1.000
_cell.length_b   1.000
_cell.length_c   1.000
_cell.angle_alpha   90.00
_cell.angle_beta   90.00
_cell.angle_gamma   90.00
#
_symmetry.space_group_name_H-M   'P 1'
#
loop_
_entity.id
_entity.type
_entity.pdbx_description
1 polymer ?
#
loop_
_entity_poly.entity_id
_entity_poly.type
_entity_poly.pdbx_seq_one_letter_code
_entity_poly.pdbx_strand_id
1 'polypeptide(L)'
;MKSRSDAFLKEATKKLQIAKEEMFKPAEDIVSYSVCKNSQFAIENFLKGFLTKNNVKLQPNETIATLYSKCITIDNNFKAIEMSAISCKNHTIDSRYCSEINTVSACYDTADNIDTYLRKNSIL
;
A
#
# COMPACT_ATOMS: atom_id res chain seq x y z
N MET A 1 12.67 -11.53 18.51
CA MET A 1 11.21 -11.30 18.38
C MET A 1 10.97 -10.54 17.09
N LYS A 2 10.04 -10.97 16.22
CA LYS A 2 9.63 -10.14 15.08
C LYS A 2 8.79 -8.99 15.62
N SER A 3 9.18 -7.76 15.32
CA SER A 3 8.47 -6.58 15.76
C SER A 3 7.09 -6.52 15.08
N ARG A 4 6.13 -5.77 15.66
CA ARG A 4 4.84 -5.53 14.99
C ARG A 4 5.02 -4.85 13.62
N SER A 5 6.05 -4.02 13.48
CA SER A 5 6.45 -3.44 12.18
C SER A 5 6.82 -4.54 11.18
N ASP A 6 7.64 -5.52 11.57
CA ASP A 6 8.09 -6.59 10.67
C ASP A 6 6.92 -7.44 10.17
N ALA A 7 5.91 -7.65 11.02
CA ALA A 7 4.69 -8.36 10.64
C ALA A 7 3.92 -7.61 9.54
N PHE A 8 3.78 -6.29 9.69
CA PHE A 8 3.16 -5.45 8.65
C PHE A 8 3.98 -5.48 7.35
N LEU A 9 5.28 -5.23 7.41
CA LEU A 9 6.13 -5.19 6.20
C LEU A 9 6.17 -6.54 5.47
N LYS A 10 6.18 -7.66 6.20
CA LYS A 10 6.10 -9.00 5.61
C LYS A 10 4.75 -9.24 4.92
N GLU A 11 3.64 -8.87 5.56
CA GLU A 11 2.32 -9.01 4.95
C GLU A 11 2.18 -8.10 3.73
N ALA A 12 2.72 -6.88 3.79
CA ALA A 12 2.74 -5.96 2.66
C ALA A 12 3.45 -6.56 1.44
N THR A 13 4.65 -7.12 1.64
CA THR A 13 5.44 -7.77 0.59
C THR A 13 4.68 -8.95 -0.03
N LYS A 14 4.03 -9.77 0.82
CA LYS A 14 3.22 -10.90 0.36
C LYS A 14 2.06 -10.42 -0.51
N LYS A 15 1.36 -9.37 -0.09
CA LYS A 15 0.21 -8.82 -0.82
C LYS A 15 0.63 -8.18 -2.13
N LEU A 16 1.75 -7.46 -2.16
CA LEU A 16 2.32 -6.92 -3.38
C LEU A 16 2.66 -8.03 -4.38
N GLN A 17 3.27 -9.12 -3.91
CA GLN A 17 3.60 -10.27 -4.76
C GLN A 17 2.34 -10.93 -5.37
N ILE A 18 1.26 -11.09 -4.58
CA ILE A 18 -0.02 -11.59 -5.11
C ILE A 18 -0.58 -10.62 -6.17
N ALA A 19 -0.60 -9.31 -5.89
CA ALA A 19 -1.08 -8.32 -6.87
C ALA A 19 -0.28 -8.38 -8.18
N LYS A 20 1.05 -8.54 -8.09
CA LYS A 20 1.94 -8.70 -9.24
C LYS A 20 1.59 -9.95 -10.06
N GLU A 21 1.37 -11.08 -9.42
CA GLU A 21 1.00 -12.33 -10.09
C GLU A 21 -0.35 -12.22 -10.81
N GLU A 22 -1.32 -11.55 -10.20
CA GLU A 22 -2.64 -11.32 -10.80
C GLU A 22 -2.58 -10.36 -12.00
N MET A 23 -1.70 -9.35 -11.98
CA MET A 23 -1.52 -8.41 -13.10
C MET A 23 -1.09 -9.07 -14.41
N PHE A 24 -0.48 -10.27 -14.36
CA PHE A 24 -0.08 -11.02 -15.55
C PHE A 24 -1.20 -11.90 -16.14
N LYS A 25 -2.37 -11.93 -15.51
CA LYS A 25 -3.53 -12.66 -16.02
C LYS A 25 -4.36 -11.80 -16.97
N PRO A 26 -5.16 -12.40 -17.88
CA PRO A 26 -6.11 -11.66 -18.69
C PRO A 26 -7.01 -10.75 -17.83
N ALA A 27 -7.28 -9.55 -18.33
CA ALA A 27 -8.09 -8.57 -17.63
C ALA A 27 -9.55 -9.05 -17.53
N GLU A 28 -9.92 -9.52 -16.34
CA GLU A 28 -11.28 -9.86 -15.96
C GLU A 28 -11.66 -9.07 -14.69
N ASP A 29 -12.95 -8.88 -14.43
CA ASP A 29 -13.42 -8.11 -13.27
C ASP A 29 -12.89 -8.67 -11.95
N ILE A 30 -12.83 -10.01 -11.83
CA ILE A 30 -12.29 -10.69 -10.65
C ILE A 30 -10.78 -10.44 -10.47
N VAL A 31 -10.04 -10.34 -11.57
CA VAL A 31 -8.60 -10.04 -11.58
C VAL A 31 -8.39 -8.58 -11.16
N SER A 32 -9.16 -7.65 -11.74
CA SER A 32 -9.10 -6.22 -11.39
C SER A 32 -9.39 -5.97 -9.91
N TYR A 33 -10.42 -6.64 -9.37
CA TYR A 33 -10.71 -6.64 -7.94
C TYR A 33 -9.53 -7.18 -7.12
N SER A 34 -8.99 -8.35 -7.49
CA SER A 34 -7.90 -9.01 -6.77
C SER A 34 -6.63 -8.15 -6.75
N VAL A 35 -6.23 -7.58 -7.89
CA VAL A 35 -5.08 -6.68 -7.99
C VAL A 35 -5.30 -5.46 -7.11
N CYS A 36 -6.44 -4.78 -7.23
CA CYS A 36 -6.70 -3.57 -6.47
C CYS A 36 -6.69 -3.84 -4.96
N LYS A 37 -7.39 -4.88 -4.49
CA LYS A 37 -7.44 -5.22 -3.06
C LYS A 37 -6.08 -5.59 -2.51
N ASN A 38 -5.34 -6.47 -3.19
CA ASN A 38 -4.02 -6.85 -2.72
C ASN A 38 -3.06 -5.64 -2.73
N SER A 39 -3.16 -4.74 -3.70
CA SER A 39 -2.39 -3.49 -3.71
C SER A 39 -2.78 -2.55 -2.57
N GLN A 40 -4.06 -2.37 -2.27
CA GLN A 40 -4.54 -1.59 -1.11
C GLN A 40 -3.98 -2.14 0.20
N PHE A 41 -4.06 -3.46 0.40
CA PHE A 41 -3.49 -4.12 1.58
C PHE A 41 -1.98 -3.94 1.63
N ALA A 42 -1.27 -4.05 0.50
CA ALA A 42 0.17 -3.83 0.45
C ALA A 42 0.54 -2.41 0.88
N ILE A 43 -0.06 -1.39 0.26
CA ILE A 43 0.15 0.02 0.59
C ILE A 43 -0.07 0.27 2.08
N GLU A 44 -1.23 -0.13 2.60
CA GLU A 44 -1.59 0.15 3.99
C GLU A 44 -0.64 -0.55 4.97
N ASN A 45 -0.26 -1.79 4.71
CA ASN A 45 0.68 -2.52 5.55
C ASN A 45 2.10 -1.93 5.46
N PHE A 46 2.56 -1.47 4.30
CA PHE A 46 3.85 -0.77 4.20
C PHE A 46 3.86 0.51 5.03
N LEU A 47 2.83 1.35 4.91
CA LEU A 47 2.70 2.59 5.67
C LEU A 47 2.60 2.31 7.18
N LYS A 48 1.76 1.35 7.59
CA LYS A 48 1.64 0.92 9.00
C LYS A 48 2.95 0.39 9.55
N GLY A 49 3.70 -0.39 8.75
CA GLY A 49 5.02 -0.90 9.11
C GLY A 49 6.00 0.25 9.36
N PHE A 50 6.13 1.17 8.40
CA PHE A 50 6.98 2.36 8.53
C PHE A 50 6.62 3.20 9.76
N LEU A 51 5.34 3.52 9.96
CA LEU A 51 4.87 4.29 11.11
C LEU A 51 5.16 3.58 12.43
N THR A 52 4.93 2.27 12.49
CA THR A 52 5.20 1.45 13.69
C THR A 52 6.70 1.42 14.00
N LYS A 53 7.56 1.31 12.98
CA LYS A 53 9.03 1.36 13.15
C LYS A 53 9.49 2.70 13.74
N ASN A 54 8.76 3.77 13.43
CA ASN A 54 8.98 5.13 13.95
C ASN A 54 8.14 5.43 15.22
N ASN A 55 7.66 4.40 15.93
CA ASN A 55 6.91 4.51 17.19
C ASN A 55 5.61 5.33 17.10
N VAL A 56 5.02 5.47 15.90
CA VAL A 56 3.74 6.15 15.73
C VAL A 56 2.59 5.21 16.07
N LYS A 57 1.70 5.67 16.96
CA LYS A 57 0.49 4.93 17.33
C LYS A 57 -0.54 4.97 16.20
N LEU A 58 -0.87 3.80 15.69
CA LEU A 58 -1.94 3.60 14.72
C LEU A 58 -3.31 3.77 15.38
N GLN A 59 -4.24 4.35 14.63
CA GLN A 59 -5.64 4.52 15.03
C GLN A 59 -6.53 3.51 14.30
N PRO A 60 -7.70 3.17 14.86
CA PRO A 60 -8.71 2.43 14.12
C PRO A 60 -9.22 3.26 12.93
N ASN A 61 -9.64 2.58 11.86
CA ASN A 61 -10.26 3.18 10.67
C ASN A 61 -9.40 4.20 9.90
N GLU A 62 -8.08 4.16 10.05
CA GLU A 62 -7.20 4.95 9.19
C GLU A 62 -7.34 4.53 7.73
N THR A 63 -7.30 5.50 6.83
CA THR A 63 -7.29 5.28 5.39
C THR A 63 -5.85 5.32 4.88
N ILE A 64 -5.63 4.90 3.63
CA ILE A 64 -4.33 5.04 2.98
C ILE A 64 -3.88 6.51 3.01
N ALA A 65 -4.81 7.44 2.74
CA ALA A 65 -4.51 8.87 2.73
C ALA A 65 -4.06 9.40 4.11
N THR A 66 -4.70 8.97 5.20
CA THR A 66 -4.32 9.43 6.55
C THR A 66 -2.99 8.83 6.98
N LEU A 67 -2.75 7.54 6.70
CA LEU A 67 -1.47 6.89 6.99
C LEU A 67 -0.32 7.53 6.20
N TYR A 68 -0.52 7.79 4.91
CA TYR A 68 0.47 8.42 4.06
C TYR A 68 0.82 9.83 4.52
N SER A 69 -0.18 10.61 4.92
CA SER A 69 0.03 11.94 5.49
C SER A 69 0.93 11.88 6.73
N LYS A 70 0.73 10.88 7.61
CA LYS A 70 1.63 10.64 8.75
C LYS A 70 3.04 10.27 8.31
N CYS A 71 3.20 9.41 7.29
CA CYS A 71 4.52 9.08 6.75
C CYS A 71 5.27 10.33 6.27
N ILE A 72 4.59 11.23 5.54
CA ILE A 72 5.17 12.51 5.10
C ILE A 72 5.65 13.36 6.29
N THR A 73 4.92 13.40 7.40
CA THR A 73 5.35 14.18 8.58
C THR A 73 6.64 13.68 9.21
N ILE A 74 6.97 12.40 9.02
CA ILE A 74 8.21 11.78 9.52
C ILE A 74 9.31 11.92 8.48
N ASP A 75 8.98 11.69 7.21
CA ASP A 75 9.91 11.68 6.11
C ASP A 75 9.28 12.32 4.86
N ASN A 76 9.66 13.57 4.60
CA ASN A 76 9.11 14.36 3.51
C ASN A 76 9.37 13.76 2.12
N ASN A 77 10.35 12.85 1.97
CA ASN A 77 10.63 12.20 0.70
C ASN A 77 9.48 11.27 0.25
N PHE A 78 8.59 10.86 1.18
CA PHE A 78 7.35 10.17 0.80
C PHE A 78 6.51 10.96 -0.21
N LYS A 79 6.62 12.30 -0.27
CA LYS A 79 5.95 13.15 -1.27
C LYS A 79 6.34 12.82 -2.72
N ALA A 80 7.47 12.15 -2.94
CA ALA A 80 7.87 11.69 -4.26
C ALA A 80 7.06 10.47 -4.74
N ILE A 81 6.33 9.78 -3.84
CA ILE A 81 5.45 8.67 -4.19
C ILE A 81 4.09 9.24 -4.58
N GLU A 82 3.72 9.10 -5.85
CA GLU A 82 2.47 9.61 -6.38
C GLU A 82 1.27 8.76 -5.92
N MET A 83 0.22 9.43 -5.43
CA MET A 83 -1.01 8.80 -4.90
C MET A 83 -2.30 9.37 -5.49
N SER A 84 -2.24 10.39 -6.35
CA SER A 84 -3.45 11.04 -6.89
C SER A 84 -4.32 10.06 -7.68
N ALA A 85 -3.70 9.17 -8.45
CA ALA A 85 -4.37 8.20 -9.33
C ALA A 85 -5.13 7.07 -8.59
N ILE A 86 -4.93 6.91 -7.27
CA ILE A 86 -5.69 5.96 -6.46
C ILE A 86 -6.98 6.61 -5.98
N SER A 87 -8.13 6.22 -6.54
CA SER A 87 -9.45 6.75 -6.14
C SER A 87 -9.93 6.16 -4.80
N CYS A 88 -9.53 4.94 -4.46
CA CYS A 88 -9.94 4.26 -3.22
C CYS A 88 -9.21 4.73 -1.94
N LYS A 89 -8.21 5.61 -2.03
CA LYS A 89 -7.31 5.94 -0.89
C LYS A 89 -7.99 6.60 0.31
N ASN A 90 -9.12 7.26 0.09
CA ASN A 90 -9.88 7.98 1.12
C ASN A 90 -10.94 7.10 1.81
N HIS A 91 -10.97 5.82 1.48
CA HIS A 91 -11.92 4.85 1.99
C HIS A 91 -11.18 3.80 2.79
N THR A 92 -11.85 3.20 3.78
CA THR A 92 -11.31 2.01 4.45
C THR A 92 -11.20 0.89 3.42
N ILE A 93 -10.16 0.06 3.53
CA ILE A 93 -9.82 -0.94 2.49
C ILE A 93 -11.02 -1.78 2.09
N ASP A 94 -11.83 -2.26 3.04
CA ASP A 94 -12.94 -3.17 2.71
C ASP A 94 -14.17 -2.48 2.12
N SER A 95 -14.23 -1.15 2.12
CA SER A 95 -15.41 -0.43 1.66
C SER A 95 -15.46 -0.17 0.15
N ARG A 96 -14.31 -0.08 -0.54
CA ARG A 96 -14.23 0.23 -1.99
C ARG A 96 -13.05 -0.43 -2.69
N TYR A 97 -13.14 -0.55 -4.02
CA TYR A 97 -12.03 -0.94 -4.89
C TYR A 97 -12.12 -0.21 -6.23
N CYS A 98 -11.01 -0.18 -6.93
CA CYS A 98 -10.90 0.37 -8.28
C CYS A 98 -11.15 -0.75 -9.30
N SER A 99 -11.98 -0.49 -10.31
CA SER A 99 -12.27 -1.46 -11.39
C SER A 99 -11.73 -1.03 -12.75
N GLU A 100 -11.46 0.26 -12.96
CA GLU A 100 -10.89 0.73 -14.22
C GLU A 100 -9.39 0.39 -14.29
N ILE A 101 -8.95 -0.19 -15.41
CA ILE A 101 -7.58 -0.70 -15.61
C ILE A 101 -6.50 0.31 -15.20
N ASN A 102 -6.65 1.59 -15.59
CA ASN A 102 -5.67 2.64 -15.26
C ASN A 102 -5.57 2.85 -13.75
N THR A 103 -6.71 2.86 -13.05
CA THR A 103 -6.76 3.02 -11.59
C THR A 103 -6.30 1.78 -10.84
N VAL A 104 -6.54 0.59 -11.38
CA VAL A 104 -6.03 -0.69 -10.86
C VAL A 104 -4.51 -0.74 -10.96
N SER A 105 -3.97 -0.40 -12.13
CA SER A 105 -2.52 -0.33 -12.37
C SER A 105 -1.87 0.70 -11.44
N ALA A 106 -2.48 1.88 -11.28
CA ALA A 106 -1.99 2.90 -10.35
C ALA A 106 -1.96 2.41 -8.89
N CYS A 107 -2.92 1.58 -8.45
CA CYS A 107 -2.88 0.98 -7.11
C CYS A 107 -1.64 0.09 -6.95
N TYR A 108 -1.36 -0.75 -7.95
CA TYR A 108 -0.19 -1.61 -7.96
C TYR A 108 1.11 -0.80 -8.00
N ASP A 109 1.21 0.16 -8.91
CA ASP A 109 2.41 0.99 -9.09
C ASP A 109 2.75 1.79 -7.83
N THR A 110 1.75 2.36 -7.15
CA THR A 110 2.00 3.02 -5.85
C THR A 110 2.50 2.04 -4.80
N ALA A 111 1.95 0.81 -4.74
CA ALA A 111 2.42 -0.20 -3.81
C ALA A 111 3.88 -0.59 -4.07
N ASP A 112 4.24 -0.78 -5.34
CA ASP A 112 5.60 -1.11 -5.79
C ASP A 112 6.59 0.04 -5.55
N ASN A 113 6.15 1.29 -5.77
CA ASN A 113 6.94 2.48 -5.45
C ASN A 113 7.23 2.63 -3.96
N ILE A 114 6.26 2.30 -3.09
CA ILE A 114 6.49 2.29 -1.64
C ILE A 114 7.48 1.17 -1.26
N ASP A 115 7.32 -0.05 -1.78
CA ASP A 115 8.26 -1.15 -1.54
C ASP A 115 9.70 -0.75 -1.96
N THR A 116 9.85 -0.22 -3.17
CA THR A 116 11.11 0.29 -3.69
C THR A 116 11.70 1.37 -2.79
N TYR A 117 10.88 2.32 -2.34
CA TYR A 117 11.30 3.38 -1.43
C TYR A 117 11.82 2.81 -0.11
N LEU A 118 11.07 1.89 0.51
CA LEU A 118 11.42 1.29 1.79
C LEU A 118 12.70 0.43 1.69
N ARG A 119 12.89 -0.30 0.59
CA ARG A 119 14.12 -1.08 0.34
C ARG A 119 15.34 -0.17 0.15
N LYS A 120 15.22 0.89 -0.65
CA LYS A 120 16.31 1.86 -0.87
C LYS A 120 16.78 2.52 0.43
N ASN A 121 15.89 2.64 1.41
CA ASN A 121 16.18 3.23 2.72
C ASN A 121 16.46 2.19 3.83
N SER A 122 16.69 0.92 3.48
CA SER A 122 16.98 -0.18 4.43
C SER A 122 15.93 -0.34 5.53
N ILE A 123 14.66 -0.06 5.20
CA ILE A 123 13.54 -0.19 6.12
C ILE A 123 12.97 -1.62 6.08
N LEU A 124 13.02 -2.22 4.90
CA LEU A 124 12.54 -3.56 4.55
C LEU A 124 13.67 -4.58 4.45
#